data_AF-A0AAC8WJT1-F1
#
_entry.id   AF-A0AAC8WJT1-F1
#
_cell.length_a   1.000
_cell.length_b   1.000
_cell.length_c   1.000
_cell.angle_alpha   90.00
_cell.angle_beta   90.00
_cell.angle_gamma   90.00
#
_symmetry.space_group_name_H-M   'P 1'
#
loop_
_entity.id
_entity.type
_entity.pdbx_description
1 polymer ?
#
loop_
_entity_poly.entity_id
_entity_poly.type
_entity_poly.pdbx_seq_one_letter_code
_entity_poly.pdbx_strand_id
1 'polypeptide(L)'
;MKIEKDKTKKNIKIIEKAHEILKKNYIFHNCTIDMQTSFFYKLLEEDYKKVDVLLRAIRQDGKKILIIMNSIKKVICENNKGIYKKVNDEYIYNNSAEFEIGCYLEYLFIKYKVLFEYIQKILEICIPYKLKKEDKKEFEKIKDKKKKFEYLLEYIFKNISENKKELITYEWFKKAIKRRNIITHEGATCKVYRCCDNSNFLFKVGPINELEKKNNKKEEIEYDEFYSCEDKPDVQNYKNYWGLQISKLIIFVENIFEFLLKDSKRNADVEKDIELLRIKEKDGYITTDGKKLPDIQTVLEEILENILQKYKN
;
A
#
# COMPACT_ATOMS: atom_id res chain seq x y z
N MET A 1 27.51 -1.49 3.98
CA MET A 1 27.75 -0.46 2.93
C MET A 1 27.31 -0.83 1.51
N LYS A 2 27.85 -1.86 0.83
CA LYS A 2 27.50 -2.12 -0.60
C LYS A 2 26.06 -2.66 -0.78
N ILE A 3 25.66 -3.63 0.06
CA ILE A 3 24.31 -4.24 0.08
C ILE A 3 23.21 -3.22 0.46
N GLU A 4 23.52 -2.30 1.39
CA GLU A 4 22.59 -1.24 1.82
C GLU A 4 22.36 -0.20 0.72
N LYS A 5 23.43 0.22 0.02
CA LYS A 5 23.33 1.11 -1.16
C LYS A 5 22.45 0.50 -2.25
N ASP A 6 22.49 -0.81 -2.45
CA ASP A 6 21.66 -1.50 -3.45
C ASP A 6 20.17 -1.58 -3.04
N LYS A 7 19.89 -1.75 -1.73
CA LYS A 7 18.51 -1.74 -1.20
C LYS A 7 17.87 -0.35 -1.32
N THR A 8 18.61 0.71 -1.01
CA THR A 8 18.12 2.09 -1.16
C THR A 8 17.88 2.45 -2.62
N LYS A 9 18.81 2.14 -3.53
CA LYS A 9 18.60 2.33 -4.98
C LYS A 9 17.35 1.61 -5.48
N LYS A 10 17.13 0.38 -5.03
CA LYS A 10 15.94 -0.41 -5.36
C LYS A 10 14.65 0.26 -4.86
N ASN A 11 14.63 0.75 -3.61
CA ASN A 11 13.49 1.49 -3.07
C ASN A 11 13.20 2.77 -3.87
N ILE A 12 14.23 3.51 -4.27
CA ILE A 12 14.07 4.71 -5.12
C ILE A 12 13.48 4.36 -6.48
N LYS A 13 13.99 3.31 -7.15
CA LYS A 13 13.44 2.84 -8.43
C LYS A 13 11.94 2.47 -8.34
N ILE A 14 11.50 1.92 -7.20
CA ILE A 14 10.08 1.61 -6.95
C ILE A 14 9.27 2.89 -6.82
N ILE A 15 9.77 3.87 -6.06
CA ILE A 15 9.11 5.17 -5.86
C ILE A 15 9.04 5.96 -7.17
N GLU A 16 10.09 5.96 -7.99
CA GLU A 16 10.10 6.63 -9.29
C GLU A 16 9.00 6.07 -10.20
N LYS A 17 8.94 4.73 -10.34
CA LYS A 17 7.90 4.08 -11.14
C LYS A 17 6.50 4.34 -10.61
N ALA A 18 6.32 4.29 -9.28
CA ALA A 18 5.03 4.58 -8.68
C ALA A 18 4.63 6.02 -8.98
N HIS A 19 5.55 6.98 -8.83
CA HIS A 19 5.31 8.38 -9.13
C HIS A 19 4.95 8.63 -10.60
N GLU A 20 5.60 7.95 -11.56
CA GLU A 20 5.24 8.01 -12.98
C GLU A 20 3.81 7.53 -13.25
N ILE A 21 3.34 6.51 -12.54
CA ILE A 21 1.94 6.03 -12.63
C ILE A 21 1.00 7.11 -12.08
N LEU A 22 1.32 7.69 -10.93
CA LEU A 22 0.51 8.75 -10.31
C LEU A 22 0.38 9.97 -11.23
N LYS A 23 1.44 10.36 -11.93
CA LYS A 23 1.40 11.48 -12.89
C LYS A 23 0.37 11.27 -13.99
N LYS A 24 0.13 10.02 -14.39
CA LYS A 24 -0.81 9.67 -15.47
C LYS A 24 -2.26 9.60 -14.98
N ASN A 25 -2.52 9.03 -13.80
CA ASN A 25 -3.89 8.88 -13.29
C ASN A 25 -3.94 8.62 -11.77
N TYR A 26 -5.14 8.48 -11.22
CA TYR A 26 -5.37 8.01 -9.86
C TYR A 26 -4.79 6.61 -9.62
N ILE A 27 -4.33 6.37 -8.39
CA ILE A 27 -3.88 5.05 -7.94
C ILE A 27 -4.87 3.95 -8.32
N PHE A 28 -4.32 2.86 -8.86
CA PHE A 28 -5.05 1.67 -9.29
C PHE A 28 -6.10 1.89 -10.39
N HIS A 29 -6.35 3.12 -10.88
CA HIS A 29 -7.43 3.36 -11.84
C HIS A 29 -7.17 2.63 -13.16
N ASN A 30 -6.04 2.91 -13.81
CA ASN A 30 -5.73 2.33 -15.11
C ASN A 30 -5.66 0.80 -15.07
N CYS A 31 -4.87 0.21 -14.16
CA CYS A 31 -4.73 -1.24 -14.10
C CYS A 31 -6.04 -1.96 -13.74
N THR A 32 -6.91 -1.37 -12.93
CA THR A 32 -8.21 -1.97 -12.60
C THR A 32 -9.22 -1.82 -13.73
N ILE A 33 -9.21 -0.71 -14.48
CA ILE A 33 -10.03 -0.57 -15.70
C ILE A 33 -9.59 -1.59 -16.73
N ASP A 34 -8.28 -1.72 -16.94
CA ASP A 34 -7.68 -2.69 -17.84
C ASP A 34 -8.09 -4.14 -17.52
N MET A 35 -8.12 -4.50 -16.24
CA MET A 35 -8.64 -5.80 -15.79
C MET A 35 -10.15 -5.94 -16.05
N GLN A 36 -10.93 -4.90 -15.73
CA GLN A 36 -12.39 -4.91 -15.82
C GLN A 36 -12.90 -5.07 -17.25
N THR A 37 -12.18 -4.52 -18.23
CA THR A 37 -12.58 -4.51 -19.64
C THR A 37 -11.96 -5.64 -20.47
N SER A 38 -11.20 -6.53 -19.82
CA SER A 38 -10.52 -7.63 -20.49
C SER A 38 -11.28 -8.95 -20.37
N PHE A 39 -11.24 -9.74 -21.45
CA PHE A 39 -11.77 -11.09 -21.51
C PHE A 39 -10.67 -12.12 -21.23
N PHE A 40 -10.79 -12.82 -20.11
CA PHE A 40 -10.04 -14.01 -19.72
C PHE A 40 -10.74 -15.29 -20.22
N TYR A 41 -10.05 -16.04 -21.07
CA TYR A 41 -10.55 -17.33 -21.58
C TYR A 41 -10.82 -18.31 -20.44
N LYS A 42 -11.96 -19.01 -20.48
CA LYS A 42 -12.47 -19.99 -19.49
C LYS A 42 -12.96 -19.43 -18.14
N LEU A 43 -12.88 -18.12 -17.91
CA LEU A 43 -13.44 -17.53 -16.70
C LEU A 43 -14.97 -17.48 -16.80
N LEU A 44 -15.67 -17.92 -15.76
CA LEU A 44 -17.14 -17.93 -15.71
C LEU A 44 -17.70 -16.52 -15.50
N GLU A 45 -18.91 -16.24 -16.01
CA GLU A 45 -19.55 -14.93 -15.85
C GLU A 45 -19.71 -14.51 -14.37
N GLU A 46 -20.04 -15.47 -13.50
CA GLU A 46 -20.12 -15.22 -12.05
C GLU A 46 -18.77 -14.79 -11.45
N ASP A 47 -17.67 -15.33 -11.96
CA ASP A 47 -16.32 -15.02 -11.50
C ASP A 47 -15.87 -13.66 -12.03
N TYR A 48 -16.28 -13.28 -13.25
CA TYR A 48 -16.13 -11.90 -13.73
C TYR A 48 -16.84 -10.90 -12.82
N LYS A 49 -18.10 -11.17 -12.42
CA LYS A 49 -18.85 -10.30 -11.51
C LYS A 49 -18.13 -10.17 -10.16
N LYS A 50 -17.60 -11.27 -9.62
CA LYS A 50 -16.80 -11.25 -8.37
C LYS A 50 -15.52 -10.42 -8.54
N VAL A 51 -14.79 -10.61 -9.63
CA VAL A 51 -13.57 -9.85 -9.93
C VAL A 51 -13.88 -8.35 -10.06
N ASP A 52 -14.92 -7.98 -10.79
CA ASP A 52 -15.32 -6.58 -10.95
C ASP A 52 -15.67 -5.90 -9.61
N VAL A 53 -16.37 -6.59 -8.71
CA VAL A 53 -16.62 -6.10 -7.34
C VAL A 53 -15.31 -5.88 -6.59
N LEU A 54 -14.35 -6.80 -6.69
CA LEU A 54 -13.03 -6.68 -6.05
C LEU A 54 -12.21 -5.53 -6.64
N LEU A 55 -12.25 -5.31 -7.96
CA LEU A 55 -11.57 -4.19 -8.62
C LEU A 55 -12.15 -2.84 -8.18
N ARG A 56 -13.48 -2.73 -8.06
CA ARG A 56 -14.15 -1.56 -7.47
C ARG A 56 -13.73 -1.33 -6.02
N ALA A 57 -13.65 -2.40 -5.22
CA ALA A 57 -13.20 -2.33 -3.83
C ALA A 57 -11.74 -1.85 -3.72
N ILE A 58 -10.85 -2.30 -4.61
CA ILE A 58 -9.46 -1.82 -4.69
C ILE A 58 -9.42 -0.31 -4.95
N ARG A 59 -10.17 0.19 -5.94
CA ARG A 59 -10.25 1.63 -6.21
C ARG A 59 -10.81 2.42 -5.01
N GLN A 60 -11.86 1.90 -4.37
CA GLN A 60 -12.51 2.56 -3.23
C GLN A 60 -11.57 2.63 -2.02
N ASP A 61 -10.97 1.51 -1.61
CA ASP A 61 -10.10 1.47 -0.44
C ASP A 61 -8.74 2.14 -0.72
N GLY A 62 -8.28 2.16 -1.99
CA GLY A 62 -7.20 3.03 -2.44
C GLY A 62 -7.52 4.52 -2.18
N LYS A 63 -8.70 5.00 -2.58
CA LYS A 63 -9.11 6.38 -2.24
C LYS A 63 -9.15 6.63 -0.75
N LYS A 64 -9.58 5.66 0.07
CA LYS A 64 -9.56 5.80 1.54
C LYS A 64 -8.14 5.95 2.08
N ILE A 65 -7.15 5.24 1.53
CA ILE A 65 -5.73 5.47 1.85
C ILE A 65 -5.36 6.93 1.60
N LEU A 66 -5.73 7.50 0.45
CA LEU A 66 -5.47 8.90 0.13
C LEU A 66 -6.21 9.87 1.08
N ILE A 67 -7.48 9.60 1.43
CA ILE A 67 -8.22 10.38 2.43
C ILE A 67 -7.44 10.43 3.75
N ILE A 68 -7.03 9.27 4.25
CA ILE A 68 -6.28 9.15 5.52
C ILE A 68 -4.98 9.95 5.47
N MET A 69 -4.23 9.86 4.37
CA MET A 69 -2.99 10.62 4.19
C MET A 69 -3.23 12.13 4.18
N ASN A 70 -4.32 12.59 3.56
CA ASN A 70 -4.72 14.00 3.62
C ASN A 70 -5.13 14.42 5.03
N SER A 71 -5.87 13.58 5.76
CA SER A 71 -6.22 13.85 7.16
C SER A 71 -4.98 13.98 8.02
N ILE A 72 -3.99 13.10 7.86
CA ILE A 72 -2.70 13.23 8.54
C ILE A 72 -2.04 14.57 8.17
N LYS A 73 -1.91 14.91 6.87
CA LYS A 73 -1.35 16.20 6.44
C LYS A 73 -2.09 17.39 7.08
N LYS A 74 -3.41 17.34 7.17
CA LYS A 74 -4.24 18.37 7.82
C LYS A 74 -3.86 18.52 9.30
N VAL A 75 -3.82 17.43 10.05
CA VAL A 75 -3.42 17.45 11.48
C VAL A 75 -2.01 18.02 11.65
N ILE A 76 -1.06 17.66 10.78
CA ILE A 76 0.30 18.23 10.80
C ILE A 76 0.25 19.75 10.61
N CYS A 77 -0.48 20.23 9.60
CA CYS A 77 -0.60 21.65 9.32
C CYS A 77 -1.28 22.42 10.46
N GLU A 78 -2.33 21.88 11.05
CA GLU A 78 -3.06 22.48 12.16
C GLU A 78 -2.22 22.52 13.43
N ASN A 79 -1.47 21.45 13.71
CA ASN A 79 -0.51 21.40 14.81
C ASN A 79 0.59 22.47 14.64
N ASN A 80 1.11 22.66 13.42
CA ASN A 80 2.14 23.68 13.15
C ASN A 80 1.61 25.12 13.28
N LYS A 81 0.29 25.31 13.21
CA LYS A 81 -0.39 26.59 13.50
C LYS A 81 -0.70 26.78 14.99
N GLY A 82 -0.30 25.85 15.86
CA GLY A 82 -0.56 25.92 17.29
C GLY A 82 -2.01 25.60 17.70
N ILE A 83 -2.81 25.00 16.81
CA ILE A 83 -4.20 24.61 17.11
C ILE A 83 -4.24 23.52 18.19
N TYR A 84 -3.30 22.57 18.12
CA TYR A 84 -3.14 21.54 19.14
C TYR A 84 -2.27 22.08 20.29
N LYS A 85 -2.85 22.20 21.49
CA LYS A 85 -2.10 22.52 22.71
C LYS A 85 -1.60 21.23 23.35
N LYS A 86 -0.34 21.23 23.82
CA LYS A 86 0.13 20.24 24.79
C LYS A 86 -0.66 20.47 26.07
N VAL A 87 -1.60 19.59 26.38
CA VAL A 87 -2.17 19.56 27.73
C VAL A 87 -1.08 18.93 28.60
N ASN A 88 -0.48 19.73 29.49
CA ASN A 88 0.34 19.20 30.57
C ASN A 88 -0.60 18.49 31.53
N ASP A 89 -1.00 17.26 31.25
CA ASP A 89 -1.66 16.40 32.24
C ASP A 89 -1.34 14.95 31.93
N GLU A 90 -0.73 14.28 32.90
CA GLU A 90 -0.19 12.92 32.86
C GLU A 90 -1.23 11.81 32.62
N TYR A 91 -2.51 12.14 32.36
CA TYR A 91 -3.59 11.15 32.40
C TYR A 91 -4.63 11.22 31.27
N ILE A 92 -4.60 12.19 30.34
CA ILE A 92 -5.58 12.25 29.24
C ILE A 92 -4.87 12.32 27.88
N TYR A 93 -4.49 11.15 27.35
CA TYR A 93 -3.83 10.98 26.05
C TYR A 93 -4.72 11.32 24.82
N ASN A 94 -6.02 11.60 25.01
CA ASN A 94 -7.02 11.44 23.95
C ASN A 94 -7.20 12.63 22.99
N ASN A 95 -6.62 13.81 23.25
CA ASN A 95 -6.82 15.02 22.43
C ASN A 95 -5.53 15.60 21.81
N SER A 96 -4.48 14.79 21.66
CA SER A 96 -3.21 15.23 21.04
C SER A 96 -3.19 14.97 19.54
N ALA A 97 -2.41 15.78 18.80
CA ALA A 97 -2.17 15.56 17.37
C ALA A 97 -1.54 14.18 17.12
N GLU A 98 -0.69 13.73 18.04
CA GLU A 98 -0.08 12.41 18.06
C GLU A 98 -1.11 11.29 18.15
N PHE A 99 -2.12 11.43 19.02
CA PHE A 99 -3.17 10.44 19.16
C PHE A 99 -4.01 10.34 17.89
N GLU A 100 -4.44 11.48 17.33
CA GLU A 100 -5.24 11.49 16.11
C GLU A 100 -4.46 10.90 14.91
N ILE A 101 -3.19 11.29 14.76
CA ILE A 101 -2.30 10.68 13.75
C ILE A 101 -2.13 9.18 14.01
N GLY A 102 -2.00 8.75 15.26
CA GLY A 102 -1.93 7.34 15.65
C GLY A 102 -3.13 6.54 15.14
N CYS A 103 -4.35 7.05 15.37
CA CYS A 103 -5.58 6.43 14.86
C CYS A 103 -5.59 6.35 13.33
N TYR A 104 -5.17 7.41 12.64
CA TYR A 104 -5.06 7.39 11.18
C TYR A 104 -4.04 6.37 10.68
N LEU A 105 -2.88 6.24 11.34
CA LEU A 105 -1.87 5.26 10.98
C LEU A 105 -2.36 3.82 11.15
N GLU A 106 -3.07 3.52 12.24
CA GLU A 106 -3.69 2.21 12.45
C GLU A 106 -4.69 1.89 11.34
N TYR A 107 -5.53 2.85 10.98
CA TYR A 107 -6.48 2.68 9.88
C TYR A 107 -5.78 2.53 8.52
N LEU A 108 -4.64 3.19 8.32
CA LEU A 108 -3.79 3.05 7.14
C LEU A 108 -3.22 1.62 7.02
N PHE A 109 -2.74 1.02 8.12
CA PHE A 109 -2.33 -0.38 8.17
C PHE A 109 -3.47 -1.34 7.82
N ILE A 110 -4.68 -1.09 8.34
CA ILE A 110 -5.87 -1.89 8.05
C ILE A 110 -6.18 -1.85 6.56
N LYS A 111 -6.27 -0.65 5.97
CA LYS A 111 -6.60 -0.49 4.54
C LYS A 111 -5.54 -1.04 3.62
N TYR A 112 -4.27 -0.86 3.98
CA TYR A 112 -3.16 -1.45 3.24
C TYR A 112 -3.27 -2.98 3.17
N LYS A 113 -3.57 -3.66 4.29
CA LYS A 113 -3.78 -5.13 4.30
C LYS A 113 -5.00 -5.55 3.47
N VAL A 114 -6.13 -4.86 3.64
CA VAL A 114 -7.39 -5.20 2.95
C VAL A 114 -7.21 -5.20 1.43
N LEU A 115 -6.41 -4.28 0.88
CA LEU A 115 -6.09 -4.27 -0.55
C LEU A 115 -5.40 -5.56 -1.00
N PHE A 116 -4.49 -6.13 -0.21
CA PHE A 116 -3.90 -7.43 -0.53
C PHE A 116 -4.88 -8.58 -0.42
N GLU A 117 -5.83 -8.55 0.51
CA GLU A 117 -6.88 -9.57 0.60
C GLU A 117 -7.75 -9.57 -0.67
N TYR A 118 -8.02 -8.40 -1.26
CA TYR A 118 -8.68 -8.31 -2.56
C TYR A 118 -7.83 -8.89 -3.68
N ILE A 119 -6.53 -8.55 -3.72
CA ILE A 119 -5.61 -9.09 -4.73
C ILE A 119 -5.52 -10.61 -4.61
N GLN A 120 -5.38 -11.16 -3.40
CA GLN A 120 -5.40 -12.60 -3.16
C GLN A 120 -6.65 -13.26 -3.74
N LYS A 121 -7.84 -12.70 -3.47
CA LYS A 121 -9.10 -13.23 -4.01
C LYS A 121 -9.14 -13.18 -5.55
N ILE A 122 -8.64 -12.08 -6.15
CA ILE A 122 -8.53 -11.98 -7.61
C ILE A 122 -7.59 -13.07 -8.15
N LEU A 123 -6.43 -13.30 -7.52
CA LEU A 123 -5.51 -14.36 -7.94
C LEU A 123 -6.12 -15.76 -7.81
N GLU A 124 -6.82 -16.03 -6.70
CA GLU A 124 -7.51 -17.30 -6.46
C GLU A 124 -8.61 -17.57 -7.49
N ILE A 125 -9.20 -16.52 -8.08
CA ILE A 125 -10.17 -16.64 -9.16
C ILE A 125 -9.47 -16.80 -10.50
N CYS A 126 -8.51 -15.94 -10.83
CA CYS A 126 -7.99 -15.82 -12.20
C CYS A 126 -6.89 -16.84 -12.55
N ILE A 127 -6.05 -17.24 -11.60
CA ILE A 127 -4.91 -18.14 -11.88
C ILE A 127 -5.33 -19.59 -12.13
N PRO A 128 -6.28 -20.20 -11.40
CA PRO A 128 -6.61 -21.62 -11.60
C PRO A 128 -7.03 -21.99 -13.02
N TYR A 129 -7.57 -21.05 -13.80
CA TYR A 129 -7.90 -21.24 -15.21
C TYR A 129 -6.69 -21.27 -16.14
N LYS A 130 -5.54 -20.76 -15.68
CA LYS A 130 -4.23 -20.75 -16.36
C LYS A 130 -3.34 -21.94 -15.97
N LEU A 131 -3.65 -22.64 -14.88
CA LEU A 131 -2.86 -23.77 -14.40
C LEU A 131 -3.02 -25.02 -15.28
N LYS A 132 -1.92 -25.79 -15.41
CA LYS A 132 -1.98 -27.14 -15.99
C LYS A 132 -2.71 -28.09 -15.04
N LYS A 133 -3.13 -29.25 -15.53
CA LYS A 133 -3.97 -30.21 -14.78
C LYS A 133 -3.31 -30.66 -13.47
N GLU A 134 -2.00 -30.85 -13.49
CA GLU A 134 -1.19 -31.27 -12.35
C GLU A 134 -1.11 -30.16 -11.30
N ASP A 135 -0.73 -28.94 -11.71
CA ASP A 135 -0.65 -27.76 -10.85
C ASP A 135 -2.01 -27.39 -10.24
N LYS A 136 -3.09 -27.54 -11.01
CA LYS A 136 -4.45 -27.29 -10.54
C LYS A 136 -4.85 -28.25 -9.41
N LYS A 137 -4.54 -29.54 -9.55
CA LYS A 137 -4.79 -30.55 -8.50
C LYS A 137 -3.98 -30.26 -7.24
N GLU A 138 -2.75 -29.78 -7.38
CA GLU A 138 -1.94 -29.38 -6.24
C GLU A 138 -2.55 -28.17 -5.53
N PHE A 139 -2.89 -27.12 -6.29
CA PHE A 139 -3.52 -25.92 -5.78
C PHE A 139 -4.83 -26.19 -5.03
N GLU A 140 -5.69 -27.06 -5.57
CA GLU A 140 -6.98 -27.44 -4.96
C GLU A 140 -6.81 -28.18 -3.61
N LYS A 141 -5.69 -28.86 -3.38
CA LYS A 141 -5.40 -29.56 -2.11
C LYS A 141 -4.97 -28.61 -0.99
N ILE A 142 -4.45 -27.43 -1.33
CA ILE A 142 -3.99 -26.46 -0.32
C ILE A 142 -5.23 -25.92 0.39
N LYS A 143 -5.44 -26.23 1.67
CA LYS A 143 -6.58 -25.69 2.45
C LYS A 143 -6.27 -24.35 3.11
N ASP A 144 -5.01 -24.16 3.52
CA ASP A 144 -4.57 -22.97 4.22
C ASP A 144 -4.48 -21.75 3.28
N LYS A 145 -5.15 -20.65 3.64
CA LYS A 145 -5.23 -19.44 2.81
C LYS A 145 -3.88 -18.77 2.60
N LYS A 146 -2.98 -18.82 3.59
CA LYS A 146 -1.65 -18.21 3.48
C LYS A 146 -0.80 -19.02 2.50
N LYS A 147 -0.77 -20.34 2.64
CA LYS A 147 -0.08 -21.24 1.70
C LYS A 147 -0.63 -21.13 0.28
N LYS A 148 -1.95 -20.94 0.12
CA LYS A 148 -2.55 -20.68 -1.20
C LYS A 148 -1.98 -19.41 -1.83
N PHE A 149 -1.92 -18.32 -1.07
CA PHE A 149 -1.40 -17.07 -1.59
C PHE A 149 0.10 -17.16 -1.91
N GLU A 150 0.89 -17.83 -1.07
CA GLU A 150 2.30 -18.13 -1.33
C GLU A 150 2.47 -18.87 -2.66
N TYR A 151 1.71 -19.94 -2.88
CA TYR A 151 1.72 -20.70 -4.13
C TYR A 151 1.40 -19.83 -5.35
N LEU A 152 0.34 -19.01 -5.25
CA LEU A 152 -0.08 -18.13 -6.35
C LEU A 152 0.99 -17.10 -6.70
N LEU A 153 1.65 -16.52 -5.71
CA LEU A 153 2.73 -15.58 -5.95
C LEU A 153 3.95 -16.26 -6.54
N GLU A 154 4.36 -17.42 -6.03
CA GLU A 154 5.45 -18.21 -6.61
C GLU A 154 5.19 -18.55 -8.08
N TYR A 155 3.95 -18.93 -8.41
CA TYR A 155 3.55 -19.16 -9.79
C TYR A 155 3.73 -17.89 -10.65
N ILE A 156 3.27 -16.73 -10.17
CA ILE A 156 3.48 -15.46 -10.90
C ILE A 156 4.97 -15.16 -11.06
N PHE A 157 5.75 -15.26 -9.98
CA PHE A 157 7.18 -14.98 -9.99
C PHE A 157 7.91 -15.84 -11.02
N LYS A 158 7.60 -17.14 -11.11
CA LYS A 158 8.19 -18.03 -12.12
C LYS A 158 7.90 -17.60 -13.57
N ASN A 159 6.85 -16.79 -13.80
CA ASN A 159 6.34 -16.43 -15.13
C ASN A 159 6.41 -14.93 -15.47
N ILE A 160 7.12 -14.13 -14.66
CA ILE A 160 7.44 -12.72 -14.95
C ILE A 160 8.94 -12.52 -15.18
N SER A 161 9.30 -11.44 -15.87
CA SER A 161 10.68 -11.08 -16.17
C SER A 161 11.46 -10.67 -14.91
N GLU A 162 12.78 -10.87 -14.92
CA GLU A 162 13.65 -10.65 -13.74
C GLU A 162 13.56 -9.21 -13.21
N ASN A 163 13.53 -8.22 -14.11
CA ASN A 163 13.34 -6.80 -13.76
C ASN A 163 12.03 -6.51 -13.00
N LYS A 164 10.98 -7.34 -13.15
CA LYS A 164 9.72 -7.23 -12.40
C LYS A 164 9.79 -7.98 -11.08
N LYS A 165 10.46 -9.15 -11.05
CA LYS A 165 10.75 -9.87 -9.80
C LYS A 165 11.55 -8.99 -8.83
N GLU A 166 12.50 -8.22 -9.35
CA GLU A 166 13.23 -7.25 -8.54
C GLU A 166 12.29 -6.26 -7.85
N LEU A 167 11.19 -5.86 -8.47
CA LEU A 167 10.31 -4.80 -7.96
C LEU A 167 9.20 -5.30 -7.02
N ILE A 168 9.03 -6.61 -6.91
CA ILE A 168 8.00 -7.23 -6.07
C ILE A 168 8.67 -8.24 -5.14
N THR A 169 8.54 -8.08 -3.83
CA THR A 169 8.98 -9.14 -2.90
C THR A 169 7.86 -9.55 -1.95
N TYR A 170 7.66 -10.86 -1.85
CA TYR A 170 6.68 -11.45 -0.94
C TYR A 170 6.99 -11.13 0.54
N GLU A 171 8.28 -10.98 0.87
CA GLU A 171 8.71 -10.63 2.22
C GLU A 171 8.18 -9.27 2.70
N TRP A 172 7.99 -8.29 1.81
CA TRP A 172 7.36 -7.02 2.19
C TRP A 172 5.90 -7.22 2.62
N PHE A 173 5.18 -8.07 1.91
CA PHE A 173 3.80 -8.38 2.22
C PHE A 173 3.65 -9.11 3.56
N LYS A 174 4.52 -10.10 3.82
CA LYS A 174 4.59 -10.78 5.13
C LYS A 174 4.74 -9.79 6.28
N LYS A 175 5.65 -8.82 6.15
CA LYS A 175 5.88 -7.79 7.18
C LYS A 175 4.65 -6.92 7.39
N ALA A 176 3.95 -6.53 6.33
CA ALA A 176 2.73 -5.72 6.42
C ALA A 176 1.58 -6.46 7.13
N ILE A 177 1.35 -7.75 6.80
CA ILE A 177 0.35 -8.57 7.50
C ILE A 177 0.68 -8.67 8.98
N LYS A 178 1.94 -8.99 9.30
CA LYS A 178 2.40 -9.17 10.68
C LYS A 178 2.11 -7.91 11.50
N ARG A 179 2.50 -6.74 11.00
CA ARG A 179 2.26 -5.44 11.67
C ARG A 179 0.77 -5.14 11.86
N ARG A 180 -0.08 -5.43 10.87
CA ARG A 180 -1.54 -5.28 11.05
C ARG A 180 -2.06 -6.23 12.13
N ASN A 181 -1.68 -7.51 12.08
CA ASN A 181 -2.19 -8.50 13.03
C ASN A 181 -1.87 -8.09 14.48
N ILE A 182 -0.65 -7.62 14.72
CA ILE A 182 -0.21 -6.99 15.97
C ILE A 182 -1.20 -5.86 16.36
N ILE A 183 -1.43 -4.87 15.48
CA ILE A 183 -2.35 -3.75 15.75
C ILE A 183 -3.78 -4.22 16.07
N THR A 184 -4.34 -5.16 15.29
CA THR A 184 -5.77 -5.47 15.35
C THR A 184 -6.18 -6.55 16.33
N HIS A 185 -5.32 -7.54 16.57
CA HIS A 185 -5.72 -8.75 17.31
C HIS A 185 -5.08 -8.83 18.67
N GLU A 186 -3.95 -8.17 18.83
CA GLU A 186 -3.17 -8.29 20.04
C GLU A 186 -3.21 -6.94 20.82
N GLY A 187 -3.82 -5.87 20.30
CA GLY A 187 -4.10 -4.62 21.03
C GLY A 187 -2.98 -3.57 21.01
N ALA A 188 -2.06 -3.66 20.05
CA ALA A 188 -0.96 -2.72 19.90
C ALA A 188 -1.47 -1.38 19.40
N THR A 189 -0.94 -0.32 19.98
CA THR A 189 -1.20 1.04 19.52
C THR A 189 -0.04 1.56 18.67
N CYS A 190 -0.37 2.47 17.75
CA CYS A 190 0.63 3.25 17.04
C CYS A 190 1.05 4.45 17.90
N LYS A 191 2.27 4.40 18.46
CA LYS A 191 2.83 5.53 19.22
C LYS A 191 3.47 6.51 18.26
N VAL A 192 3.05 7.77 18.32
CA VAL A 192 3.50 8.84 17.44
C VAL A 192 4.38 9.82 18.22
N TYR A 193 5.44 10.30 17.57
CA TYR A 193 6.40 11.25 18.11
C TYR A 193 6.57 12.41 17.12
N ARG A 194 6.83 13.61 17.65
CA ARG A 194 7.15 14.79 16.84
C ARG A 194 8.63 14.81 16.50
N CYS A 195 8.97 15.18 15.26
CA CYS A 195 10.32 15.64 14.95
C CYS A 195 10.55 17.02 15.61
N CYS A 196 11.79 17.33 15.99
CA CYS A 196 12.15 18.60 16.63
C CYS A 196 11.79 19.84 15.80
N ASP A 197 11.76 19.70 14.48
CA ASP A 197 11.42 20.75 13.50
C ASP A 197 9.91 20.83 13.16
N ASN A 198 9.08 19.95 13.74
CA ASN A 198 7.65 19.79 13.43
C ASN A 198 7.33 19.60 11.93
N SER A 199 8.31 19.28 11.09
CA SER A 199 8.12 19.13 9.63
C SER A 199 7.49 17.78 9.27
N ASN A 200 7.55 16.84 10.21
CA ASN A 200 7.13 15.46 10.05
C ASN A 200 6.86 14.80 11.40
N PHE A 201 6.28 13.60 11.34
CA PHE A 201 6.08 12.74 12.50
C PHE A 201 6.87 11.44 12.34
N LEU A 202 7.28 10.92 13.48
CA LEU A 202 7.82 9.58 13.62
C LEU A 202 6.76 8.70 14.28
N PHE A 203 6.78 7.42 13.99
CA PHE A 203 5.86 6.48 14.63
C PHE A 203 6.54 5.16 14.93
N LYS A 204 6.02 4.48 15.95
CA LYS A 204 6.37 3.11 16.29
C LYS A 204 5.08 2.31 16.40
N VAL A 205 5.01 1.20 15.70
CA VAL A 205 4.00 0.18 15.99
C VAL A 205 4.49 -0.54 17.23
N GLY A 206 3.83 -0.37 18.36
CA GLY A 206 4.20 -1.07 19.58
C GLY A 206 4.11 -2.59 19.33
N PRO A 207 5.12 -3.40 19.69
CA PRO A 207 4.84 -4.80 19.94
C PRO A 207 3.97 -4.88 21.19
N ILE A 208 3.05 -5.83 21.29
CA ILE A 208 2.30 -6.09 22.53
C ILE A 208 3.12 -6.85 23.57
N ASN A 209 4.42 -6.95 23.32
CA ASN A 209 5.30 -7.83 24.06
C ASN A 209 5.95 -7.14 25.25
N GLU A 210 5.15 -6.43 26.04
CA GLU A 210 5.32 -6.55 27.49
C GLU A 210 4.87 -7.94 27.99
N LEU A 211 4.07 -8.70 27.22
CA LEU A 211 3.70 -10.09 27.53
C LEU A 211 4.63 -11.18 26.94
N GLU A 212 5.07 -11.11 25.67
CA GLU A 212 6.01 -12.14 25.14
C GLU A 212 7.48 -11.97 25.57
N LYS A 213 7.83 -10.90 26.30
CA LYS A 213 9.10 -10.89 27.06
C LYS A 213 9.22 -12.09 28.01
N LYS A 214 8.11 -12.76 28.37
CA LYS A 214 8.10 -14.01 29.12
C LYS A 214 8.48 -15.28 28.30
N ASN A 215 8.50 -15.23 26.97
CA ASN A 215 8.66 -16.43 26.12
C ASN A 215 9.97 -16.49 25.30
N ASN A 216 10.99 -15.68 25.62
CA ASN A 216 12.35 -15.77 25.07
C ASN A 216 12.50 -15.76 23.53
N LYS A 217 11.52 -15.27 22.77
CA LYS A 217 11.70 -14.94 21.35
C LYS A 217 11.84 -13.44 21.21
N LYS A 218 13.08 -12.94 21.22
CA LYS A 218 13.37 -11.59 20.74
C LYS A 218 13.05 -11.56 19.25
N GLU A 219 11.92 -10.99 18.86
CA GLU A 219 11.75 -10.61 17.47
C GLU A 219 12.77 -9.51 17.18
N GLU A 220 13.74 -9.79 16.30
CA GLU A 220 14.72 -8.80 15.89
C GLU A 220 14.01 -7.65 15.17
N ILE A 221 14.16 -6.45 15.74
CA ILE A 221 13.66 -5.21 15.15
C ILE A 221 14.54 -4.94 13.92
N GLU A 222 13.99 -5.17 12.74
CA GLU A 222 14.74 -4.98 11.50
C GLU A 222 14.87 -3.49 11.18
N TYR A 223 16.10 -2.97 11.31
CA TYR A 223 16.46 -1.63 10.87
C TYR A 223 16.37 -1.53 9.34
N ASP A 224 15.75 -0.46 8.85
CA ASP A 224 15.74 -0.10 7.43
C ASP A 224 16.14 1.36 7.28
N GLU A 225 17.38 1.61 6.86
CA GLU A 225 17.97 2.95 6.68
C GLU A 225 17.07 3.92 5.90
N PHE A 226 16.19 3.41 5.04
CA PHE A 226 15.28 4.25 4.26
C PHE A 226 14.27 5.03 5.13
N TYR A 227 13.82 4.44 6.23
CA TYR A 227 12.73 4.98 7.05
C TYR A 227 12.90 4.80 8.55
N SER A 228 13.77 3.94 9.04
CA SER A 228 14.08 3.79 10.46
C SER A 228 14.96 4.94 10.94
N CYS A 229 14.79 5.34 12.20
CA CYS A 229 15.71 6.29 12.83
C CYS A 229 16.97 5.53 13.28
N GLU A 230 18.16 6.07 12.99
CA GLU A 230 19.45 5.45 13.36
C GLU A 230 19.52 5.14 14.86
N ASP A 231 19.22 6.12 15.71
CA ASP A 231 19.26 5.97 17.17
C ASP A 231 18.10 5.13 17.74
N LYS A 232 17.04 4.91 16.95
CA LYS A 232 15.82 4.20 17.35
C LYS A 232 15.28 3.36 16.20
N PRO A 233 15.85 2.17 15.94
CA PRO A 233 15.52 1.35 14.77
C PRO A 233 14.04 0.96 14.63
N ASP A 234 13.30 0.92 15.75
CA ASP A 234 11.87 0.64 15.83
C ASP A 234 10.97 1.83 15.53
N VAL A 235 11.54 3.03 15.49
CA VAL A 235 10.85 4.29 15.19
C VAL A 235 11.05 4.64 13.72
N GLN A 236 9.95 4.94 13.05
CA GLN A 236 9.86 5.05 11.60
C GLN A 236 9.40 6.45 11.20
N ASN A 237 10.06 7.03 10.20
CA ASN A 237 9.66 8.27 9.57
C ASN A 237 8.37 8.04 8.76
N TYR A 238 7.29 8.75 9.10
CA TYR A 238 5.97 8.59 8.49
C TYR A 238 6.02 8.68 6.96
N LYS A 239 6.53 9.81 6.44
CA LYS A 239 6.58 10.09 5.00
C LYS A 239 7.40 9.03 4.25
N ASN A 240 8.61 8.71 4.73
CA ASN A 240 9.46 7.73 4.06
C ASN A 240 8.86 6.32 4.10
N TYR A 241 8.35 5.91 5.26
CA TYR A 241 7.77 4.57 5.41
C TYR A 241 6.55 4.41 4.51
N TRP A 242 5.54 5.28 4.65
CA TRP A 242 4.29 5.14 3.90
C TRP A 242 4.44 5.50 2.43
N GLY A 243 5.28 6.47 2.07
CA GLY A 243 5.64 6.72 0.68
C GLY A 243 6.21 5.46 0.01
N LEU A 244 7.12 4.75 0.69
CA LEU A 244 7.66 3.49 0.18
C LEU A 244 6.62 2.35 0.18
N GLN A 245 5.84 2.16 1.26
CA GLN A 245 4.85 1.07 1.31
C GLN A 245 3.77 1.25 0.23
N ILE A 246 3.21 2.44 0.08
CA ILE A 246 2.20 2.70 -0.97
C ILE A 246 2.82 2.54 -2.36
N SER A 247 4.06 3.00 -2.58
CA SER A 247 4.76 2.77 -3.86
C SER A 247 4.94 1.29 -4.18
N LYS A 248 5.35 0.49 -3.18
CA LYS A 248 5.45 -0.97 -3.32
C LYS A 248 4.11 -1.60 -3.67
N LEU A 249 3.03 -1.16 -3.03
CA LEU A 249 1.69 -1.65 -3.34
C LEU A 249 1.25 -1.29 -4.76
N ILE A 250 1.47 -0.05 -5.21
CA ILE A 250 1.17 0.38 -6.59
C ILE A 250 1.88 -0.54 -7.58
N ILE A 251 3.20 -0.68 -7.45
CA ILE A 251 4.00 -1.52 -8.35
C ILE A 251 3.63 -2.99 -8.26
N PHE A 252 3.26 -3.47 -7.07
CA PHE A 252 2.74 -4.81 -6.89
C PHE A 252 1.46 -5.04 -7.69
N VAL A 253 0.45 -4.18 -7.52
CA VAL A 253 -0.84 -4.33 -8.20
C VAL A 253 -0.67 -4.24 -9.73
N GLU A 254 0.08 -3.26 -10.20
CA GLU A 254 0.35 -3.08 -11.64
C GLU A 254 0.97 -4.32 -12.26
N ASN A 255 2.04 -4.85 -11.66
CA ASN A 255 2.72 -6.03 -12.20
C ASN A 255 1.86 -7.30 -12.13
N ILE A 256 1.06 -7.46 -11.06
CA ILE A 256 0.15 -8.60 -10.91
C ILE A 256 -0.93 -8.55 -11.98
N PHE A 257 -1.57 -7.40 -12.19
CA PHE A 257 -2.63 -7.26 -13.19
C PHE A 257 -2.08 -7.36 -14.61
N GLU A 258 -0.93 -6.76 -14.88
CA GLU A 258 -0.24 -6.93 -16.17
C GLU A 258 0.07 -8.41 -16.45
N PHE A 259 0.51 -9.17 -15.43
CA PHE A 259 0.71 -10.62 -15.57
C PHE A 259 -0.59 -11.35 -15.93
N LEU A 260 -1.69 -11.06 -15.22
CA LEU A 260 -2.98 -11.70 -15.48
C LEU A 260 -3.47 -11.40 -16.92
N LEU A 261 -3.26 -10.17 -17.38
CA LEU A 261 -3.68 -9.66 -18.68
C LEU A 261 -2.90 -10.21 -19.88
N LYS A 262 -1.74 -10.87 -19.71
CA LYS A 262 -0.92 -11.38 -20.83
C LYS A 262 -1.69 -12.23 -21.85
N ASP A 263 -2.67 -13.01 -21.38
CA ASP A 263 -3.46 -13.93 -22.21
C ASP A 263 -4.92 -13.47 -22.35
N SER A 264 -5.24 -12.25 -21.93
CA SER A 264 -6.58 -11.70 -22.09
C SER A 264 -6.77 -11.16 -23.50
N LYS A 265 -8.03 -11.08 -23.93
CA LYS A 265 -8.44 -10.45 -25.18
C LYS A 265 -9.26 -9.21 -24.88
N ARG A 266 -9.15 -8.20 -25.73
CA ARG A 266 -10.05 -7.04 -25.77
C ARG A 266 -10.69 -6.98 -27.15
N ASN A 267 -11.95 -6.55 -27.21
CA ASN A 267 -12.57 -6.21 -28.48
C ASN A 267 -12.13 -4.78 -28.86
N ALA A 268 -11.92 -4.52 -30.15
CA ALA A 268 -11.48 -3.23 -30.67
C ALA A 268 -12.45 -2.08 -30.33
N ASP A 269 -13.76 -2.36 -30.28
CA ASP A 269 -14.76 -1.36 -29.87
C ASP A 269 -14.62 -0.98 -28.39
N VAL A 270 -14.33 -1.97 -27.54
CA VAL A 270 -14.08 -1.76 -26.11
C VAL A 270 -12.77 -0.99 -25.89
N GLU A 271 -11.79 -1.12 -26.78
CA GLU A 271 -10.52 -0.40 -26.70
C GLU A 271 -10.71 1.12 -26.88
N LYS A 272 -11.60 1.54 -27.78
CA LYS A 272 -11.97 2.96 -27.94
C LYS A 272 -12.70 3.52 -26.72
N ASP A 273 -13.63 2.76 -26.15
CA ASP A 273 -14.36 3.18 -24.94
C ASP A 273 -13.44 3.24 -23.71
N ILE A 274 -12.42 2.38 -23.63
CA ILE A 274 -11.41 2.40 -22.57
C ILE A 274 -10.59 3.69 -22.59
N GLU A 275 -10.21 4.21 -23.77
CA GLU A 275 -9.44 5.46 -23.83
C GLU A 275 -10.19 6.61 -23.15
N LEU A 276 -11.51 6.68 -23.32
CA LEU A 276 -12.37 7.63 -22.62
C LEU A 276 -12.42 7.37 -21.11
N LEU A 277 -12.55 6.11 -20.68
CA LEU A 277 -12.57 5.74 -19.25
C LEU A 277 -11.21 5.92 -18.55
N ARG A 278 -10.11 5.91 -19.30
CA ARG A 278 -8.76 6.20 -18.81
C ARG A 278 -8.54 7.69 -18.62
N ILE A 279 -9.25 8.55 -19.35
CA ILE A 279 -9.23 9.99 -19.12
C ILE A 279 -10.14 10.28 -17.93
N LYS A 280 -9.55 10.20 -16.74
CA LYS A 280 -10.19 10.74 -15.54
C LYS A 280 -9.44 11.98 -15.14
N GLU A 281 -10.06 13.14 -15.32
CA GLU A 281 -9.52 14.39 -14.81
C GLU A 281 -9.35 14.26 -13.29
N LYS A 282 -8.19 14.71 -12.79
CA LYS A 282 -7.95 14.81 -11.36
C LYS A 282 -8.73 16.02 -10.85
N ASP A 283 -10.01 15.79 -10.61
CA ASP A 283 -10.93 16.83 -10.20
C ASP A 283 -10.73 17.10 -8.72
N GLY A 284 -9.91 18.11 -8.43
CA GLY A 284 -9.89 18.74 -7.12
C GLY A 284 -11.28 19.24 -6.74
N TYR A 285 -11.55 19.35 -5.44
CA TYR A 285 -12.84 19.85 -4.98
C TYR A 285 -12.90 21.37 -5.12
N ILE A 286 -14.06 21.93 -5.43
CA ILE A 286 -14.33 23.36 -5.30
C ILE A 286 -15.22 23.52 -4.08
N THR A 287 -14.78 24.29 -3.08
CA THR A 287 -15.60 24.63 -1.92
C THR A 287 -16.74 25.57 -2.28
N THR A 288 -17.73 25.71 -1.40
CA THR A 288 -18.90 26.57 -1.63
C THR A 288 -18.56 28.05 -1.84
N ASP A 289 -17.38 28.51 -1.39
CA ASP A 289 -16.83 29.85 -1.61
C ASP A 289 -15.97 29.97 -2.88
N GLY A 290 -15.94 28.93 -3.73
CA GLY A 290 -15.22 28.93 -5.01
C GLY A 290 -13.74 28.58 -4.93
N LYS A 291 -13.20 28.23 -3.76
CA LYS A 291 -11.80 27.84 -3.61
C LYS A 291 -11.55 26.42 -4.11
N LYS A 292 -10.62 26.27 -5.06
CA LYS A 292 -10.13 24.96 -5.51
C LYS A 292 -9.23 24.35 -4.45
N LEU A 293 -9.64 23.22 -3.88
CA LEU A 293 -8.84 22.40 -3.00
C LEU A 293 -7.93 21.47 -3.82
N PRO A 294 -6.74 21.12 -3.29
CA PRO A 294 -5.89 20.12 -3.92
C PRO A 294 -6.64 18.80 -4.13
N ASP A 295 -6.31 18.12 -5.22
CA ASP A 295 -6.82 16.77 -5.44
C ASP A 295 -6.36 15.82 -4.32
N ILE A 296 -7.16 14.81 -4.04
CA ILE A 296 -6.89 13.86 -2.97
C ILE A 296 -5.58 13.09 -3.15
N GLN A 297 -5.09 12.91 -4.38
CA GLN A 297 -3.82 12.25 -4.64
C GLN A 297 -2.60 13.16 -4.38
N THR A 298 -2.79 14.48 -4.35
CA THR A 298 -1.70 15.47 -4.24
C THR A 298 -0.78 15.18 -3.04
N VAL A 299 -1.33 14.75 -1.89
CA VAL A 299 -0.52 14.43 -0.71
C VAL A 299 0.49 13.31 -0.95
N LEU A 300 0.10 12.28 -1.71
CA LEU A 300 0.99 11.17 -2.02
C LEU A 300 2.04 11.62 -3.03
N GLU A 301 1.64 12.34 -4.07
CA GLU A 301 2.56 12.89 -5.09
C GLU A 301 3.63 13.77 -4.46
N GLU A 302 3.24 14.70 -3.58
CA GLU A 302 4.18 15.54 -2.83
C GLU A 302 5.13 14.71 -1.96
N ILE A 303 4.64 13.68 -1.26
CA ILE A 303 5.49 12.80 -0.45
C ILE A 303 6.52 12.09 -1.33
N LEU A 304 6.10 11.51 -2.45
CA LEU A 304 7.01 10.80 -3.35
C LEU A 304 8.03 11.75 -3.98
N GLU A 305 7.60 12.91 -4.45
CA GLU A 305 8.49 13.93 -5.04
C GLU A 305 9.55 14.39 -4.02
N ASN A 306 9.16 14.69 -2.78
CA ASN A 306 10.09 15.09 -1.72
C ASN A 306 11.12 13.98 -1.42
N ILE A 307 10.70 12.72 -1.40
CA ILE A 307 11.62 11.59 -1.22
C ILE A 307 12.59 11.52 -2.40
N LEU A 308 12.11 11.61 -3.64
CA LEU A 308 12.96 11.56 -4.82
C LEU A 308 13.98 12.69 -4.86
N GLN A 309 13.59 13.91 -4.51
CA GLN A 309 14.51 15.05 -4.41
C GLN A 309 15.61 14.83 -3.37
N LYS A 310 15.27 14.24 -2.21
CA LYS A 310 16.24 13.93 -1.15
C LYS A 310 17.34 12.96 -1.60
N TYR A 311 17.00 11.97 -2.45
CA TYR A 311 17.92 10.88 -2.83
C TYR A 311 18.51 11.01 -4.25
N LYS A 312 18.14 12.07 -5.00
CA LYS A 312 18.76 12.42 -6.29
C LYS A 312 19.95 13.37 -6.18
N ASN A 313 20.06 14.08 -5.05
CA ASN A 313 21.17 14.96 -4.69
C ASN A 313 22.20 14.23 -3.82
#